data_AF-A0A432GQP3-F1
#
_entry.id   AF-A0A432GQP3-F1
#
_cell.length_a   1.000
_cell.length_b   1.000
_cell.length_c   1.000
_cell.angle_alpha   90.00
_cell.angle_beta   90.00
_cell.angle_gamma   90.00
#
_symmetry.space_group_name_H-M   'P 1'
#
loop_
_entity.id
_entity.type
_entity.pdbx_description
1 polymer ?
#
loop_
_entity_poly.entity_id
_entity_poly.type
_entity_poly.pdbx_seq_one_letter_code
_entity_poly.pdbx_strand_id
1 'polypeptide(L)' 'NLAMRKGVNYPQGPLEWAEQWGLFSVVETLDNLRKFYGEHYQVSSWLQQKAKHN' A
#
# COMPACT_ATOMS: atom_id res chain seq x y z
N ASN A 1 0.95 1.41 13.14
CA ASN A 1 2.02 2.37 12.77
C ASN A 1 3.21 2.39 13.73
N LEU A 2 3.02 2.29 15.06
CA LEU A 2 4.13 2.37 16.04
C LEU A 2 5.26 1.34 15.83
N ALA A 3 4.91 0.11 15.49
CA ALA A 3 5.88 -0.97 15.25
C ALA A 3 6.85 -0.64 14.11
N MET A 4 6.36 -0.10 12.99
CA MET A 4 7.22 0.20 11.83
C MET A 4 8.10 1.44 12.09
N ARG A 5 7.56 2.45 12.77
CA ARG A 5 8.34 3.64 13.10
C ARG A 5 9.45 3.35 14.12
N LYS A 6 9.18 2.54 15.15
CA LYS A 6 10.16 2.26 16.22
C LYS A 6 11.01 1.01 15.99
N GLY A 7 10.49 0.02 15.24
CA GLY A 7 11.18 -1.25 15.00
C GLY A 7 12.11 -1.23 13.79
N VAL A 8 11.76 -0.49 12.74
CA VAL A 8 12.56 -0.39 11.50
C VAL A 8 12.90 1.04 11.10
N ASN A 9 12.66 2.00 12.01
CA ASN A 9 13.00 3.42 11.87
C ASN A 9 12.39 4.13 10.64
N TYR A 10 11.18 3.72 10.23
CA TYR A 10 10.47 4.42 9.16
C TYR A 10 9.96 5.79 9.65
N PRO A 11 10.02 6.85 8.82
CA PRO A 11 9.56 8.18 9.23
C PRO A 11 8.05 8.21 9.49
N GLN A 12 7.28 7.37 8.80
CA GLN A 12 5.84 7.20 8.99
C GLN A 12 5.45 5.72 8.95
N GLY A 13 4.26 5.39 9.46
CA GLY A 13 3.72 4.05 9.28
C GLY A 13 3.38 3.79 7.80
N PRO A 14 3.50 2.55 7.30
CA PRO A 14 3.22 2.26 5.90
C PRO A 14 1.79 2.60 5.47
N LEU A 15 0.81 2.47 6.37
CA LEU A 15 -0.57 2.88 6.09
C LEU A 15 -0.73 4.40 6.06
N GLU A 16 -0.01 5.14 6.91
CA GLU A 16 -0.01 6.61 6.88
C GLU A 16 0.58 7.13 5.57
N TRP A 17 1.67 6.51 5.11
CA TRP A 17 2.25 6.83 3.80
C TRP A 17 1.30 6.52 2.64
N ALA A 18 0.62 5.38 2.68
CA ALA A 18 -0.34 5.03 1.64
C ALA A 18 -1.54 6.00 1.61
N GLU A 19 -2.02 6.47 2.77
CA GLU A 19 -3.08 7.47 2.86
C GLU A 19 -2.62 8.85 2.34
N GLN A 20 -1.37 9.25 2.58
CA GLN A 20 -0.81 10.49 2.04
C GLN A 20 -0.58 10.46 0.51
N TRP A 21 -0.13 9.31 -0.02
CA TRP A 21 0.03 9.13 -1.47
C TRP A 21 -1.35 8.99 -2.16
N GLY A 22 -2.32 8.39 -1.48
CA GLY A 22 -3.63 8.08 -2.02
C GLY A 22 -3.76 6.59 -2.32
N LEU A 23 -4.72 5.94 -1.67
CA LEU A 23 -4.89 4.49 -1.73
C LEU A 23 -5.19 3.97 -3.14
N PHE A 24 -5.96 4.74 -3.93
CA PHE A 24 -6.23 4.40 -5.34
C PHE A 24 -4.94 4.30 -6.14
N SER A 25 -4.08 5.31 -6.07
CA SER A 25 -2.79 5.36 -6.78
C SER A 25 -1.86 4.22 -6.37
N VAL A 26 -1.86 3.86 -5.08
CA VAL A 26 -1.09 2.71 -4.58
C VAL A 26 -1.59 1.40 -5.18
N VAL A 27 -2.91 1.18 -5.19
CA VAL A 27 -3.51 -0.02 -5.78
C VAL A 27 -3.23 -0.08 -7.28
N GLU A 28 -3.43 1.01 -8.01
CA GLU A 28 -3.16 1.09 -9.45
C GLU A 28 -1.68 0.80 -9.76
N THR A 29 -0.76 1.35 -8.97
CA THR A 29 0.67 1.10 -9.12
C THR A 29 1.00 -0.38 -8.94
N LEU A 30 0.47 -1.02 -7.89
CA LEU A 30 0.68 -2.45 -7.64
C LEU A 30 0.05 -3.32 -8.72
N ASP A 31 -1.15 -3.00 -9.19
CA ASP A 31 -1.79 -3.72 -10.30
C ASP A 31 -1.00 -3.57 -11.60
N ASN A 32 -0.43 -2.40 -11.86
CA ASN A 32 0.46 -2.20 -12.99
C ASN A 32 1.75 -3.01 -12.87
N LEU A 33 2.37 -3.06 -11.69
CA LEU A 33 3.54 -3.89 -11.44
C LEU A 33 3.23 -5.38 -11.59
N ARG A 34 2.06 -5.84 -11.10
CA ARG A 34 1.61 -7.22 -11.24
C ARG A 34 1.51 -7.67 -12.69
N LYS A 35 1.08 -6.79 -13.62
CA LYS A 35 1.01 -7.11 -15.06
C LYS A 35 2.37 -7.52 -15.63
N PHE A 36 3.47 -6.99 -15.10
CA PHE A 36 4.82 -7.25 -15.60
C PHE A 36 5.59 -8.29 -14.77
N TYR A 37 5.38 -8.32 -13.45
CA TYR A 37 6.19 -9.10 -12.52
C TYR A 37 5.41 -10.21 -11.80
N GLY A 38 4.10 -10.34 -12.04
CA GLY A 38 3.27 -11.40 -11.51
C GLY A 38 2.90 -11.24 -10.03
N GLU A 39 2.61 -12.36 -9.38
CA GLU A 39 1.91 -12.44 -8.08
C GLU A 39 2.66 -11.78 -6.91
N HIS A 40 3.97 -11.51 -7.04
CA HIS A 40 4.74 -10.79 -6.01
C HIS A 40 4.21 -9.38 -5.73
N TYR A 41 3.49 -8.78 -6.67
CA TYR A 41 2.87 -7.47 -6.55
C TYR A 41 1.35 -7.54 -6.39
N GLN A 42 0.80 -8.70 -6.01
CA GLN A 42 -0.62 -8.87 -5.80
C GLN A 42 -1.14 -7.96 -4.67
N VAL A 43 -2.16 -7.17 -4.98
CA VAL A 43 -2.83 -6.31 -4.00
C VAL A 43 -3.69 -7.15 -3.07
N SER A 44 -3.60 -6.89 -1.76
CA SER A 44 -4.45 -7.55 -0.77
C SER A 44 -5.91 -7.10 -0.88
N SER A 45 -6.85 -8.00 -0.62
CA SER A 45 -8.28 -7.70 -0.70
C SER A 45 -8.73 -6.59 0.25
N TRP A 46 -8.06 -6.43 1.39
CA TRP A 46 -8.33 -5.34 2.33
C TRP A 46 -7.94 -3.98 1.73
N LEU A 47 -6.77 -3.90 1.09
CA LEU A 47 -6.28 -2.65 0.49
C LEU A 47 -7.17 -2.22 -0.68
N GLN A 48 -7.62 -3.18 -1.50
CA GLN A 48 -8.58 -2.93 -2.58
C GLN A 48 -9.92 -2.39 -2.06
N GLN A 49 -10.45 -2.95 -0.97
CA GLN A 49 -11.69 -2.44 -0.37
C GLN A 49 -11.50 -1.03 0.16
N LYS A 50 -10.40 -0.79 0.89
CA LYS A 50 -10.15 0.53 1.48
C LYS A 50 -9.94 1.62 0.43
N ALA A 51 -9.35 1.30 -0.72
CA ALA A 51 -9.22 2.22 -1.85
C ALA A 51 -10.56 2.57 -2.53
N LYS A 52 -11.61 1.76 -2.39
CA LYS A 52 -12.95 2.06 -2.93
C LYS A 52 -13.79 2.96 -2.03
N HIS A 53 -13.43 3.07 -0.76
CA HIS A 53 -14.20 3.78 0.28
C HIS A 53 -13.60 5.14 0.68
N ASN A 54 -12.49 5.54 0.04
CA ASN A 54 -11.83 6.84 0.19
C ASN A 54 -11.99 7.65 -1.10
#